data_AF-A0ABD4SXM9-F1
#
_entry.id   AF-A0ABD4SXM9-F1
#
_cell.length_a   1.000
_cell.length_b   1.000
_cell.length_c   1.000
_cell.angle_alpha   90.00
_cell.angle_beta   90.00
_cell.angle_gamma   90.00
#
_symmetry.space_group_name_H-M   'P 1'
#
loop_
_entity.id
_entity.type
_entity.pdbx_description
1 polymer ?
#
loop_
_entity_poly.entity_id
_entity_poly.type
_entity_poly.pdbx_seq_one_letter_code
_entity_poly.pdbx_strand_id
1 'polypeptide(L)'
;MKTRFKKKKNWYKSLFFLVLNFSFLSLSGCRVITETSEKAQEDKKISSEIVKNYIENAFVENILQENVFKTTSPKLVLEFENTNSEFYKNTKEAFDFYQKYQVSLDPTFSLKLVADLQEKNALSSADFAILSAQAGYNKLFDSQAFIILYKNFATGISQIVNKMLLVKYYLVSLESDLIKDSQIYKDGIAASASFTTKEIFENIDPNSPDFFLIHLLLTKNPVQIWQFESSDQSSISTFSQLKVKDLNSFNNLLRSENITSKLTRKEKDFEKLAKNDSLDTTNMLGYAGILYRQDANLADLSFQFEDLRKQGEVKSGFLDPQSNRIWSSEQIRNFSLINKAKMFPVELRQNFDFKTGKDKVQISDFEIKNDNSLPEAKYKIKAIIPSREGSGNNFFVSVIVEIELGSAKYFYNVDVSWDETKAYYYPEIKPQGEDLPKLSQGIPTTFKDLSKISVKYVNKLAPLYDKIVQGENEKRAYFSLENTPWNTQEQKIKLAYSLYLADETGIYRDAKNFFEGIGYKIESKDEIIKLD
;
A
#
# COMPACT_ATOMS: atom_id res chain seq x y z
N MET A 1 22.39 -49.29 -42.12
CA MET A 1 21.06 -49.90 -41.89
C MET A 1 20.53 -49.39 -40.55
N LYS A 2 19.38 -48.69 -40.57
CA LYS A 2 18.46 -48.36 -39.46
C LYS A 2 18.90 -47.36 -38.34
N THR A 3 18.61 -46.08 -38.60
CA THR A 3 17.74 -45.12 -37.85
C THR A 3 17.29 -45.41 -36.41
N ARG A 4 17.31 -44.36 -35.55
CA ARG A 4 16.18 -43.86 -34.71
C ARG A 4 16.56 -42.52 -34.02
N PHE A 5 16.17 -41.38 -34.60
CA PHE A 5 15.04 -40.51 -34.23
C PHE A 5 15.03 -39.92 -32.80
N LYS A 6 15.42 -38.64 -32.70
CA LYS A 6 15.07 -37.71 -31.61
C LYS A 6 13.62 -37.25 -31.78
N LYS A 7 12.80 -37.32 -30.72
CA LYS A 7 11.50 -36.65 -30.63
C LYS A 7 11.68 -35.27 -30.00
N LYS A 8 11.47 -34.20 -30.79
CA LYS A 8 11.10 -32.87 -30.26
C LYS A 8 9.57 -32.84 -30.16
N LYS A 9 9.04 -32.44 -29.01
CA LYS A 9 7.61 -32.29 -28.76
C LYS A 9 7.26 -30.81 -28.97
N ASN A 10 6.51 -30.51 -30.03
CA ASN A 10 6.05 -29.17 -30.37
C ASN A 10 4.98 -28.70 -29.38
N TRP A 11 5.12 -27.47 -28.90
CA TRP A 11 4.06 -26.74 -28.19
C TRP A 11 3.43 -25.76 -29.18
N TYR A 12 2.15 -25.98 -29.49
CA TYR A 12 1.34 -25.13 -30.34
C TYR A 12 0.97 -23.86 -29.55
N LYS A 13 1.44 -22.70 -30.01
CA LYS A 13 0.83 -21.41 -29.67
C LYS A 13 -0.36 -21.19 -30.59
N SER A 14 -1.56 -21.14 -30.02
CA SER A 14 -2.79 -20.79 -30.74
C SER A 14 -2.76 -19.28 -31.01
N LEU A 15 -2.47 -18.90 -32.25
CA LEU A 15 -2.71 -17.55 -32.78
C LEU A 15 -4.20 -17.44 -33.09
N PHE A 16 -4.95 -16.73 -32.24
CA PHE A 16 -6.32 -16.35 -32.56
C PHE A 16 -6.29 -15.22 -33.59
N PHE A 17 -6.43 -15.59 -34.87
CA PHE A 17 -6.63 -14.66 -35.96
C PHE A 17 -8.08 -14.20 -35.98
N LEU A 18 -8.31 -12.90 -35.75
CA LEU A 18 -9.58 -12.27 -36.06
C LEU A 18 -9.60 -12.01 -37.58
N VAL A 19 -10.07 -12.99 -38.35
CA VAL A 19 -10.23 -12.86 -39.81
C VAL A 19 -11.54 -12.14 -40.09
N LEU A 20 -11.47 -10.84 -40.39
CA LEU A 20 -12.51 -10.18 -41.17
C LEU A 20 -12.30 -10.58 -42.64
N ASN A 21 -13.19 -11.41 -43.16
CA ASN A 21 -13.24 -11.77 -44.58
C ASN A 21 -13.52 -10.51 -45.41
N PHE A 22 -12.48 -9.93 -45.99
CA PHE A 22 -12.61 -9.09 -47.18
C PHE A 22 -11.78 -9.72 -48.29
N SER A 23 -12.49 -10.30 -49.26
CA SER A 23 -11.92 -10.67 -50.55
C SER A 23 -11.51 -9.39 -51.26
N PHE A 24 -10.21 -9.15 -51.42
CA PHE A 24 -9.71 -8.19 -52.41
C PHE A 24 -8.69 -8.85 -53.33
N LEU A 25 -9.12 -8.91 -54.59
CA LEU A 25 -8.29 -8.98 -55.78
C LEU A 25 -7.16 -7.96 -55.68
N SER A 26 -5.95 -8.40 -55.97
CA SER A 26 -4.78 -7.55 -56.16
C SER A 26 -5.00 -6.65 -57.37
N LEU A 27 -5.13 -5.35 -57.14
CA LEU A 27 -4.87 -4.31 -58.14
C LEU A 27 -3.85 -3.35 -57.53
N SER A 28 -2.64 -3.41 -58.07
CA SER A 28 -1.60 -2.40 -57.94
C SER A 28 -2.16 -1.06 -58.44
N GLY A 29 -2.33 -0.10 -57.55
CA GLY A 29 -2.78 1.25 -57.89
C GLY A 29 -2.21 2.25 -56.89
N CYS A 30 -1.49 3.24 -57.43
CA CYS A 30 -0.84 4.37 -56.76
C CYS A 30 -1.34 4.69 -55.34
N ARG A 31 -0.42 4.71 -54.38
CA ARG A 31 -0.62 5.32 -53.06
C ARG A 31 -0.70 6.84 -53.24
N VAL A 32 -1.87 7.34 -53.62
CA VAL A 32 -2.14 8.79 -53.60
C VAL A 32 -2.26 9.16 -52.13
N ILE A 33 -1.26 9.83 -51.57
CA ILE A 33 -1.38 10.50 -50.28
C ILE A 33 -2.21 11.75 -50.57
N THR A 34 -3.54 11.64 -50.49
CA THR A 34 -4.41 12.81 -50.50
C THR A 34 -4.45 13.39 -49.08
N GLU A 35 -3.69 14.44 -48.83
CA GLU A 35 -3.88 15.33 -47.67
C GLU A 35 -5.13 16.18 -47.91
N THR A 36 -6.32 15.63 -47.66
CA THR A 36 -7.56 16.42 -47.65
C THR A 36 -7.84 16.95 -46.25
N SER A 37 -8.61 18.03 -46.14
CA SER A 37 -9.09 18.54 -44.86
C SER A 37 -9.93 17.52 -44.09
N GLU A 38 -10.65 16.64 -44.80
CA GLU A 38 -11.42 15.54 -44.22
C GLU A 38 -10.50 14.49 -43.61
N LYS A 39 -9.44 14.07 -44.34
CA LYS A 39 -8.43 13.16 -43.81
C LYS A 39 -7.71 13.77 -42.60
N ALA A 40 -7.35 15.05 -42.63
CA ALA A 40 -6.76 15.73 -41.48
C ALA A 40 -7.70 15.78 -40.26
N GLN A 41 -9.01 15.88 -40.47
CA GLN A 41 -10.03 15.80 -39.40
C GLN A 41 -10.22 14.38 -38.88
N GLU A 42 -10.20 13.37 -39.76
CA GLU A 42 -10.21 11.95 -39.38
C GLU A 42 -8.95 11.58 -38.60
N ASP A 43 -7.77 11.96 -39.08
CA ASP A 43 -6.49 11.72 -38.43
C ASP A 43 -6.47 12.37 -37.04
N LYS A 44 -7.01 13.60 -36.91
CA LYS A 44 -7.15 14.28 -35.61
C LYS A 44 -8.13 13.58 -34.67
N LYS A 45 -9.20 12.96 -35.17
CA LYS A 45 -10.12 12.16 -34.35
C LYS A 45 -9.47 10.86 -33.92
N ILE A 46 -8.70 10.21 -34.80
CA ILE A 46 -8.00 8.95 -34.54
C ILE A 46 -6.85 9.17 -33.54
N SER A 47 -6.14 10.30 -33.63
CA SER A 47 -5.08 10.68 -32.68
C SER A 47 -5.61 11.32 -31.40
N SER A 48 -6.93 11.26 -31.13
CA SER A 48 -7.54 11.93 -29.99
C SER A 48 -7.35 11.16 -28.69
N GLU A 49 -7.37 11.90 -27.57
CA GLU A 49 -7.33 11.31 -26.22
C GLU A 49 -8.46 10.31 -25.97
N ILE A 50 -9.61 10.47 -26.64
CA ILE A 50 -10.75 9.55 -26.54
C ILE A 50 -10.38 8.17 -27.12
N VAL A 51 -9.71 8.15 -28.28
CA VAL A 51 -9.26 6.90 -28.91
C VAL A 51 -8.17 6.24 -28.08
N LYS A 52 -7.20 7.03 -27.57
CA LYS A 52 -6.16 6.53 -26.66
C LYS A 52 -6.77 5.86 -25.42
N ASN A 53 -7.69 6.55 -24.74
CA ASN A 53 -8.38 6.01 -23.57
C ASN A 53 -9.21 4.77 -23.90
N TYR A 54 -9.76 4.67 -25.11
CA TYR A 54 -10.54 3.50 -25.53
C TYR A 54 -9.65 2.28 -25.70
N ILE A 55 -8.52 2.47 -26.37
CA ILE A 55 -7.50 1.43 -26.57
C ILE A 55 -6.92 0.99 -25.22
N GLU A 56 -6.60 1.94 -24.34
CA GLU A 56 -6.08 1.65 -23.00
C GLU A 56 -7.10 0.89 -22.14
N ASN A 57 -8.39 1.26 -22.20
CA ASN A 57 -9.43 0.50 -21.50
C ASN A 57 -9.56 -0.92 -22.04
N ALA A 58 -9.54 -1.10 -23.36
CA ALA A 58 -9.60 -2.43 -23.97
C ALA A 58 -8.39 -3.29 -23.58
N PHE A 59 -7.20 -2.68 -23.49
CA PHE A 59 -6.00 -3.34 -22.98
C PHE A 59 -6.18 -3.82 -21.54
N VAL A 60 -6.70 -2.95 -20.65
CA VAL A 60 -6.99 -3.32 -19.26
C VAL A 60 -8.06 -4.41 -19.17
N GLU A 61 -9.16 -4.31 -19.92
CA GLU A 61 -10.22 -5.31 -19.95
C GLU A 61 -9.69 -6.68 -20.39
N ASN A 62 -8.78 -6.73 -21.36
CA ASN A 62 -8.18 -7.99 -21.80
C ASN A 62 -7.36 -8.65 -20.67
N ILE A 63 -6.55 -7.87 -19.96
CA ILE A 63 -5.77 -8.38 -18.81
C ILE A 63 -6.71 -8.90 -17.71
N LEU A 64 -7.75 -8.14 -17.38
CA LEU A 64 -8.75 -8.53 -16.38
C LEU A 64 -9.47 -9.82 -16.78
N GLN A 65 -9.84 -9.94 -18.05
CA GLN A 65 -10.50 -11.13 -18.58
C GLN A 65 -9.63 -12.37 -18.45
N GLU A 66 -8.37 -12.30 -18.85
CA GLU A 66 -7.47 -13.46 -18.90
C GLU A 66 -6.91 -13.87 -17.53
N ASN A 67 -6.64 -12.91 -16.63
CA ASN A 67 -5.92 -13.17 -15.38
C ASN A 67 -6.82 -13.15 -14.14
N VAL A 68 -7.89 -12.34 -14.15
CA VAL A 68 -8.72 -12.10 -12.96
C VAL A 68 -9.99 -12.93 -13.03
N PHE A 69 -10.82 -12.66 -14.04
CA PHE A 69 -12.17 -13.23 -14.11
C PHE A 69 -12.22 -14.56 -14.87
N LYS A 70 -11.22 -14.84 -15.72
CA LYS A 70 -11.05 -16.09 -16.48
C LYS A 70 -12.34 -16.54 -17.17
N THR A 71 -13.11 -15.58 -17.69
CA THR A 71 -14.42 -15.84 -18.32
C THR A 71 -14.25 -16.46 -19.72
N THR A 72 -15.23 -17.28 -20.11
CA THR A 72 -15.38 -17.84 -21.46
C THR A 72 -16.03 -16.84 -22.43
N SER A 73 -16.58 -15.74 -21.93
CA SER A 73 -17.18 -14.68 -22.76
C SER A 73 -16.13 -14.05 -23.67
N PRO A 74 -16.47 -13.73 -24.93
CA PRO A 74 -15.52 -13.16 -25.88
C PRO A 74 -15.09 -11.73 -25.51
N LYS A 75 -15.87 -11.03 -24.68
CA LYS A 75 -15.56 -9.69 -24.16
C LYS A 75 -16.01 -9.58 -22.72
N LEU A 76 -15.15 -9.08 -21.85
CA LEU A 76 -15.43 -8.87 -20.43
C LEU A 76 -16.67 -7.99 -20.19
N VAL A 77 -16.90 -6.99 -21.04
CA VAL A 77 -18.08 -6.10 -20.95
C VAL A 77 -19.42 -6.84 -21.00
N LEU A 78 -19.48 -8.03 -21.60
CA LEU A 78 -20.72 -8.84 -21.61
C LEU A 78 -21.03 -9.43 -20.22
N GLU A 79 -20.01 -9.71 -19.41
CA GLU A 79 -20.21 -10.14 -18.01
C GLU A 79 -20.85 -9.04 -17.16
N PHE A 80 -20.68 -7.78 -17.54
CA PHE A 80 -21.30 -6.65 -16.84
C PHE A 80 -22.83 -6.63 -16.98
N GLU A 81 -23.37 -7.25 -18.03
CA GLU A 81 -24.82 -7.32 -18.25
C GLU A 81 -25.52 -8.22 -17.24
N ASN A 82 -24.77 -9.17 -16.66
CA ASN A 82 -25.25 -10.01 -15.56
C ASN A 82 -24.87 -9.37 -14.22
N THR A 83 -25.84 -8.74 -13.55
CA THR A 83 -25.61 -8.10 -12.24
C THR A 83 -25.21 -9.06 -11.11
N ASN A 84 -25.30 -10.38 -11.34
CA ASN A 84 -24.84 -11.40 -10.40
C ASN A 84 -23.40 -11.87 -10.66
N SER A 85 -22.79 -11.47 -11.79
CA SER A 85 -21.41 -11.85 -12.13
C SER A 85 -20.42 -11.28 -11.12
N GLU A 86 -19.30 -11.97 -10.96
CA GLU A 86 -18.20 -11.46 -10.12
C GLU A 86 -17.65 -10.14 -10.68
N PHE A 87 -17.61 -10.00 -12.00
CA PHE A 87 -17.20 -8.77 -12.66
C PHE A 87 -18.09 -7.58 -12.29
N TYR A 88 -19.41 -7.73 -12.36
CA TYR A 88 -20.33 -6.65 -11.96
C TYR A 88 -20.18 -6.29 -10.48
N LYS A 89 -20.07 -7.29 -9.59
CA LYS A 89 -19.91 -7.04 -8.14
C LYS A 89 -18.61 -6.29 -7.84
N ASN A 90 -17.50 -6.72 -8.44
CA ASN A 90 -16.19 -6.09 -8.24
C ASN A 90 -16.14 -4.67 -8.84
N THR A 91 -16.70 -4.46 -10.04
CA THR A 91 -16.79 -3.12 -10.66
C THR A 91 -17.68 -2.19 -9.84
N LYS A 92 -18.80 -2.68 -9.30
CA LYS A 92 -19.69 -1.91 -8.42
C LYS A 92 -18.99 -1.50 -7.12
N GLU A 93 -18.26 -2.42 -6.50
CA GLU A 93 -17.48 -2.13 -5.28
C GLU A 93 -16.41 -1.06 -5.53
N ALA A 94 -15.64 -1.21 -6.62
CA ALA A 94 -14.63 -0.22 -7.02
C ALA A 94 -15.27 1.15 -7.32
N PHE A 95 -16.39 1.17 -8.04
CA PHE A 95 -17.14 2.39 -8.30
C PHE A 95 -17.63 3.04 -7.01
N ASP A 96 -18.21 2.26 -6.09
CA ASP A 96 -18.69 2.76 -4.79
C ASP A 96 -17.57 3.38 -3.96
N PHE A 97 -16.38 2.78 -4.01
CA PHE A 97 -15.20 3.37 -3.39
C PHE A 97 -14.82 4.69 -4.06
N TYR A 98 -14.73 4.69 -5.39
CA TYR A 98 -14.37 5.87 -6.19
C TYR A 98 -15.33 7.04 -5.98
N GLN A 99 -16.65 6.82 -6.12
CA GLN A 99 -17.62 7.91 -5.97
C GLN A 99 -17.64 8.48 -4.55
N LYS A 100 -17.45 7.63 -3.52
CA LYS A 100 -17.32 8.10 -2.13
C LYS A 100 -16.05 8.93 -1.95
N TYR A 101 -14.95 8.55 -2.58
CA TYR A 101 -13.71 9.32 -2.60
C TYR A 101 -13.90 10.68 -3.27
N GLN A 102 -14.45 10.70 -4.48
CA GLN A 102 -14.70 11.96 -5.19
C GLN A 102 -15.64 12.89 -4.42
N VAL A 103 -16.70 12.36 -3.79
CA VAL A 103 -17.58 13.14 -2.92
C VAL A 103 -16.89 13.63 -1.64
N SER A 104 -15.92 12.88 -1.09
CA SER A 104 -15.17 13.29 0.10
C SER A 104 -14.21 14.45 -0.18
N LEU A 105 -13.75 14.57 -1.43
CA LEU A 105 -12.94 15.69 -1.93
C LEU A 105 -13.82 16.87 -2.36
N ASP A 106 -14.90 16.59 -3.06
CA ASP A 106 -15.86 17.56 -3.58
C ASP A 106 -17.30 17.08 -3.40
N PRO A 107 -18.03 17.60 -2.40
CA PRO A 107 -19.44 17.29 -2.18
C PRO A 107 -20.36 17.50 -3.39
N THR A 108 -19.93 18.28 -4.40
CA THR A 108 -20.69 18.55 -5.63
C THR A 108 -20.33 17.65 -6.80
N PHE A 109 -19.48 16.63 -6.60
CA PHE A 109 -18.99 15.72 -7.64
C PHE A 109 -20.10 15.20 -8.57
N SER A 110 -21.19 14.65 -8.03
CA SER A 110 -22.27 14.08 -8.85
C SER A 110 -23.00 15.12 -9.70
N LEU A 111 -23.15 16.36 -9.21
CA LEU A 111 -23.69 17.48 -9.98
C LEU A 111 -22.75 17.87 -11.13
N LYS A 112 -21.45 17.99 -10.84
CA LYS A 112 -20.44 18.35 -11.85
C LYS A 112 -20.35 17.30 -12.94
N LEU A 113 -20.38 16.02 -12.57
CA LEU A 113 -20.37 14.92 -13.54
C LEU A 113 -21.58 14.98 -14.48
N VAL A 114 -22.79 15.12 -13.93
CA VAL A 114 -24.01 15.18 -14.77
C VAL A 114 -24.05 16.42 -15.65
N ALA A 115 -23.61 17.58 -15.13
CA ALA A 115 -23.53 18.81 -15.90
C ALA A 115 -22.53 18.71 -17.06
N ASP A 116 -21.33 18.17 -16.82
CA ASP A 116 -20.30 17.95 -17.84
C ASP A 116 -20.79 16.99 -18.94
N LEU A 117 -21.46 15.91 -18.55
CA LEU A 117 -22.03 14.95 -19.50
C LEU A 117 -23.15 15.55 -20.36
N GLN A 118 -23.97 16.43 -19.76
CA GLN A 118 -25.02 17.12 -20.49
C GLN A 118 -24.44 18.13 -21.48
N GLU A 119 -23.42 18.90 -21.07
CA GLU A 119 -22.73 19.87 -21.94
C GLU A 119 -22.09 19.18 -23.16
N LYS A 120 -21.54 17.98 -22.95
CA LYS A 120 -20.95 17.14 -24.01
C LYS A 120 -21.97 16.41 -24.87
N ASN A 121 -23.28 16.55 -24.62
CA ASN A 121 -24.35 15.75 -25.24
C ASN A 121 -24.07 14.24 -25.16
N ALA A 122 -23.49 13.79 -24.04
CA ALA A 122 -23.08 12.40 -23.85
C ALA A 122 -24.23 11.50 -23.36
N LEU A 123 -25.39 12.06 -23.00
CA LEU A 123 -26.51 11.34 -22.38
C LEU A 123 -27.76 11.40 -23.26
N SER A 124 -28.50 10.30 -23.30
CA SER A 124 -29.89 10.32 -23.79
C SER A 124 -30.79 11.06 -22.80
N SER A 125 -31.95 11.55 -23.24
CA SER A 125 -32.92 12.21 -22.33
C SER A 125 -33.36 11.30 -21.18
N ALA A 126 -33.46 9.98 -21.42
CA ALA A 126 -33.81 9.01 -20.40
C ALA A 126 -32.69 8.82 -19.36
N ASP A 127 -31.44 8.69 -19.83
CA ASP A 127 -30.27 8.55 -18.95
C ASP A 127 -30.06 9.81 -18.12
N PHE A 128 -30.20 10.99 -18.74
CA PHE A 128 -30.10 12.27 -18.03
C PHE A 128 -31.15 12.39 -16.93
N ALA A 129 -32.40 11.99 -17.17
CA ALA A 129 -33.45 12.02 -16.16
C ALA A 129 -33.12 11.13 -14.94
N ILE A 130 -32.54 9.94 -15.17
CA ILE A 130 -32.13 9.02 -14.11
C ILE A 130 -30.96 9.61 -13.31
N LEU A 131 -29.91 10.08 -14.00
CA LEU A 131 -28.70 10.59 -13.35
C LEU A 131 -28.96 11.91 -12.61
N SER A 132 -29.71 12.84 -13.20
CA SER A 132 -30.02 14.14 -12.58
C SER A 132 -30.87 14.01 -11.32
N ALA A 133 -31.77 13.02 -11.25
CA ALA A 133 -32.54 12.73 -10.04
C ALA A 133 -31.69 12.24 -8.86
N GLN A 134 -30.49 11.71 -9.14
CA GLN A 134 -29.54 11.21 -8.14
C GLN A 134 -28.38 12.18 -7.88
N ALA A 135 -28.20 13.21 -8.71
CA ALA A 135 -27.13 14.19 -8.54
C ALA A 135 -27.46 15.22 -7.44
N GLY A 136 -26.47 15.61 -6.65
CA GLY A 136 -26.66 16.59 -5.58
C GLY A 136 -25.50 16.70 -4.61
N TYR A 137 -25.59 17.64 -3.68
CA TYR A 137 -24.61 17.80 -2.61
C TYR A 137 -24.54 16.53 -1.74
N ASN A 138 -23.35 15.92 -1.65
CA ASN A 138 -23.09 14.64 -0.98
C ASN A 138 -23.93 13.45 -1.48
N LYS A 139 -24.44 13.50 -2.71
CA LYS A 139 -25.21 12.39 -3.29
C LYS A 139 -24.32 11.40 -4.04
N LEU A 140 -24.69 10.12 -3.94
CA LEU A 140 -24.06 8.98 -4.59
C LEU A 140 -25.04 8.36 -5.60
N PHE A 141 -24.49 7.81 -6.67
CA PHE A 141 -25.20 7.06 -7.69
C PHE A 141 -25.47 5.63 -7.23
N ASP A 142 -26.68 5.14 -7.45
CA ASP A 142 -27.08 3.77 -7.18
C ASP A 142 -26.65 2.81 -8.31
N SER A 143 -27.11 1.55 -8.25
CA SER A 143 -26.82 0.54 -9.26
C SER A 143 -27.35 0.90 -10.65
N GLN A 144 -28.52 1.53 -10.76
CA GLN A 144 -29.10 1.88 -12.06
C GLN A 144 -28.29 3.00 -12.72
N ALA A 145 -27.97 4.05 -11.96
CA ALA A 145 -27.10 5.11 -12.42
C ALA A 145 -25.69 4.60 -12.75
N PHE A 146 -25.14 3.68 -11.93
CA PHE A 146 -23.86 3.05 -12.23
C PHE A 146 -23.85 2.31 -13.56
N ILE A 147 -24.90 1.54 -13.88
CA ILE A 147 -24.99 0.83 -15.17
C ILE A 147 -24.93 1.82 -16.34
N ILE A 148 -25.66 2.94 -16.25
CA ILE A 148 -25.65 4.00 -17.27
C ILE A 148 -24.24 4.57 -17.40
N LEU A 149 -23.63 4.95 -16.28
CA LEU A 149 -22.32 5.57 -16.26
C LEU A 149 -21.24 4.63 -16.82
N TYR A 150 -21.21 3.38 -16.38
CA TYR A 150 -20.21 2.40 -16.80
C TYR A 150 -20.33 2.03 -18.28
N LYS A 151 -21.55 1.81 -18.79
CA LYS A 151 -21.76 1.45 -20.21
C LYS A 151 -21.46 2.61 -21.17
N ASN A 152 -21.62 3.84 -20.70
CA ASN A 152 -21.34 5.01 -21.50
C ASN A 152 -19.86 5.41 -21.41
N PHE A 153 -19.09 5.08 -22.45
CA PHE A 153 -17.65 5.35 -22.51
C PHE A 153 -17.29 6.84 -22.33
N ALA A 154 -18.17 7.77 -22.76
CA ALA A 154 -17.94 9.20 -22.64
C ALA A 154 -17.89 9.69 -21.16
N THR A 155 -18.33 8.87 -20.21
CA THR A 155 -18.24 9.18 -18.77
C THR A 155 -16.87 8.91 -18.18
N GLY A 156 -16.04 8.08 -18.84
CA GLY A 156 -14.76 7.61 -18.30
C GLY A 156 -14.88 6.66 -17.10
N ILE A 157 -16.09 6.37 -16.59
CA ILE A 157 -16.27 5.55 -15.38
C ILE A 157 -15.77 4.11 -15.58
N SER A 158 -16.01 3.51 -16.75
CA SER A 158 -15.48 2.17 -17.04
C SER A 158 -13.96 2.14 -17.01
N GLN A 159 -13.28 3.14 -17.58
CA GLN A 159 -11.82 3.25 -17.56
C GLN A 159 -11.30 3.32 -16.12
N ILE A 160 -11.85 4.22 -15.31
CA ILE A 160 -11.42 4.43 -13.93
C ILE A 160 -11.60 3.16 -13.12
N VAL A 161 -12.79 2.55 -13.20
CA VAL A 161 -13.14 1.34 -12.45
C VAL A 161 -12.27 0.15 -12.90
N ASN A 162 -12.06 -0.04 -14.20
CA ASN A 162 -11.24 -1.13 -14.70
C ASN A 162 -9.76 -0.96 -14.29
N LYS A 163 -9.23 0.27 -14.30
CA LYS A 163 -7.89 0.57 -13.77
C LYS A 163 -7.78 0.24 -12.29
N MET A 164 -8.79 0.61 -11.48
CA MET A 164 -8.83 0.25 -10.06
C MET A 164 -8.82 -1.27 -9.85
N LEU A 165 -9.59 -2.02 -10.65
CA LEU A 165 -9.60 -3.48 -10.58
C LEU A 165 -8.26 -4.10 -10.97
N LEU A 166 -7.61 -3.57 -11.99
CA LEU A 166 -6.28 -4.05 -12.42
C LEU A 166 -5.24 -3.80 -11.34
N VAL A 167 -5.24 -2.60 -10.74
CA VAL A 167 -4.34 -2.24 -9.65
C VAL A 167 -4.61 -3.09 -8.42
N LYS A 168 -5.88 -3.34 -8.05
CA LYS A 168 -6.24 -4.28 -6.99
C LYS A 168 -5.63 -5.65 -7.24
N TYR A 169 -5.84 -6.19 -8.45
CA TYR A 169 -5.31 -7.51 -8.81
C TYR A 169 -3.78 -7.56 -8.71
N TYR A 170 -3.10 -6.57 -9.26
CA TYR A 170 -1.64 -6.42 -9.22
C TYR A 170 -1.10 -6.39 -7.78
N LEU A 171 -1.76 -5.65 -6.87
CA LEU A 171 -1.27 -5.43 -5.52
C LEU A 171 -1.56 -6.58 -4.55
N VAL A 172 -2.75 -7.21 -4.62
CA VAL A 172 -3.24 -8.10 -3.53
C VAL A 172 -3.74 -9.47 -3.99
N SER A 173 -3.67 -9.79 -5.28
CA SER A 173 -4.25 -11.05 -5.81
C SER A 173 -3.45 -11.67 -6.95
N LEU A 174 -2.18 -11.29 -7.08
CA LEU A 174 -1.34 -11.75 -8.18
C LEU A 174 -0.84 -13.17 -7.91
N GLU A 175 -0.81 -14.01 -8.95
CA GLU A 175 -0.32 -15.40 -8.84
C GLU A 175 1.21 -15.43 -8.71
N SER A 176 1.74 -16.38 -7.93
CA SER A 176 3.19 -16.48 -7.66
C SER A 176 4.04 -16.67 -8.91
N ASP A 177 3.51 -17.39 -9.90
CA ASP A 177 4.23 -17.66 -11.14
C ASP A 177 4.36 -16.38 -11.97
N LEU A 178 3.31 -15.56 -12.04
CA LEU A 178 3.36 -14.25 -12.68
C LEU A 178 4.38 -13.33 -11.99
N ILE A 179 4.48 -13.37 -10.66
CA ILE A 179 5.50 -12.61 -9.91
C ILE A 179 6.89 -13.06 -10.33
N LYS A 180 7.20 -14.35 -10.19
CA LYS A 180 8.55 -14.90 -10.42
C LYS A 180 9.01 -14.82 -11.88
N ASP A 181 8.07 -14.93 -12.81
CA ASP A 181 8.36 -14.85 -14.24
C ASP A 181 8.47 -13.41 -14.76
N SER A 182 7.99 -12.43 -13.99
CA SER A 182 8.05 -11.02 -14.39
C SER A 182 9.46 -10.50 -14.51
N GLN A 183 9.66 -9.59 -15.47
CA GLN A 183 10.93 -8.90 -15.65
C GLN A 183 11.26 -8.03 -14.42
N ILE A 184 10.25 -7.39 -13.81
CA ILE A 184 10.42 -6.55 -12.62
C ILE A 184 11.04 -7.36 -11.46
N TYR A 185 10.54 -8.57 -11.21
CA TYR A 185 11.12 -9.45 -10.18
C TYR A 185 12.53 -9.89 -10.53
N LYS A 186 12.75 -10.36 -11.76
CA LYS A 186 14.07 -10.83 -12.24
C LYS A 186 15.13 -9.74 -12.17
N ASP A 187 14.79 -8.52 -12.57
CA ASP A 187 15.67 -7.35 -12.48
C ASP A 187 15.89 -6.95 -11.03
N GLY A 188 14.86 -7.04 -10.18
CA GLY A 188 14.94 -6.71 -8.76
C GLY A 188 15.93 -7.58 -7.99
N ILE A 189 16.06 -8.86 -8.34
CA ILE A 189 16.99 -9.81 -7.71
C ILE A 189 18.32 -9.98 -8.47
N ALA A 190 18.48 -9.32 -9.62
CA ALA A 190 19.67 -9.47 -10.46
C ALA A 190 20.93 -8.94 -9.76
N ALA A 191 22.10 -9.44 -10.16
CA ALA A 191 23.38 -8.94 -9.67
C ALA A 191 23.64 -7.46 -10.01
N SER A 192 22.98 -6.94 -11.06
CA SER A 192 23.04 -5.54 -11.48
C SER A 192 22.06 -4.62 -10.75
N ALA A 193 21.15 -5.16 -9.94
CA ALA A 193 20.21 -4.36 -9.16
C ALA A 193 20.96 -3.48 -8.15
N SER A 194 20.39 -2.31 -7.84
CA SER A 194 20.91 -1.51 -6.72
C SER A 194 20.80 -2.30 -5.42
N PHE A 195 21.70 -2.05 -4.46
CA PHE A 195 21.69 -2.73 -3.16
C PHE A 195 20.31 -2.66 -2.49
N THR A 196 19.72 -1.45 -2.41
CA THR A 196 18.39 -1.23 -1.81
C THR A 196 17.28 -1.96 -2.56
N THR A 197 17.30 -1.96 -3.90
CA THR A 197 16.31 -2.71 -4.68
C THR A 197 16.40 -4.19 -4.38
N LYS A 198 17.62 -4.74 -4.44
CA LYS A 198 17.86 -6.15 -4.21
C LYS A 198 17.45 -6.57 -2.80
N GLU A 199 17.83 -5.77 -1.80
CA GLU A 199 17.45 -5.98 -0.41
C GLU A 199 15.93 -6.02 -0.25
N ILE A 200 15.17 -5.09 -0.84
CA ILE A 200 13.70 -5.12 -0.77
C ILE A 200 13.14 -6.39 -1.42
N PHE A 201 13.52 -6.70 -2.66
CA PHE A 201 12.94 -7.83 -3.41
C PHE A 201 13.25 -9.18 -2.77
N GLU A 202 14.49 -9.39 -2.31
CA GLU A 202 14.86 -10.65 -1.66
C GLU A 202 14.16 -10.83 -0.29
N ASN A 203 13.69 -9.75 0.34
CA ASN A 203 13.04 -9.74 1.65
C ASN A 203 11.51 -9.77 1.61
N ILE A 204 10.91 -10.01 0.43
CA ILE A 204 9.48 -10.28 0.28
C ILE A 204 9.32 -11.71 -0.26
N ASP A 205 8.40 -12.48 0.30
CA ASP A 205 8.14 -13.86 -0.16
C ASP A 205 7.50 -13.84 -1.56
N PRO A 206 8.16 -14.35 -2.62
CA PRO A 206 7.63 -14.33 -3.99
C PRO A 206 6.42 -15.25 -4.19
N ASN A 207 6.04 -16.04 -3.17
CA ASN A 207 4.80 -16.82 -3.17
C ASN A 207 3.62 -16.04 -2.55
N SER A 208 3.85 -14.85 -1.99
CA SER A 208 2.80 -14.04 -1.41
C SER A 208 1.98 -13.34 -2.50
N PRO A 209 0.63 -13.43 -2.48
CA PRO A 209 -0.21 -12.66 -3.41
C PRO A 209 -0.13 -11.15 -3.18
N ASP A 210 0.38 -10.73 -2.01
CA ASP A 210 0.56 -9.32 -1.62
C ASP A 210 1.95 -8.78 -1.99
N PHE A 211 2.75 -9.50 -2.79
CA PHE A 211 4.15 -9.16 -3.07
C PHE A 211 4.32 -7.71 -3.50
N PHE A 212 3.53 -7.25 -4.47
CA PHE A 212 3.63 -5.88 -4.98
C PHE A 212 2.99 -4.84 -4.07
N LEU A 213 2.01 -5.20 -3.23
CA LEU A 213 1.56 -4.33 -2.14
C LEU A 213 2.69 -4.10 -1.14
N ILE A 214 3.35 -5.16 -0.67
CA ILE A 214 4.47 -5.05 0.29
C ILE A 214 5.61 -4.24 -0.33
N HIS A 215 5.97 -4.50 -1.58
CA HIS A 215 6.96 -3.72 -2.32
C HIS A 215 6.58 -2.24 -2.41
N LEU A 216 5.31 -1.91 -2.69
CA LEU A 216 4.82 -0.54 -2.74
C LEU A 216 4.95 0.14 -1.37
N LEU A 217 4.55 -0.52 -0.28
CA LEU A 217 4.65 0.04 1.07
C LEU A 217 6.11 0.37 1.45
N LEU A 218 7.07 -0.49 1.05
CA LEU A 218 8.50 -0.31 1.33
C LEU A 218 9.19 0.73 0.44
N THR A 219 8.64 1.04 -0.73
CA THR A 219 9.30 1.94 -1.71
C THR A 219 8.66 3.32 -1.78
N LYS A 220 7.36 3.43 -1.52
CA LYS A 220 6.62 4.70 -1.57
C LYS A 220 6.44 5.33 -0.19
N ASN A 221 6.70 4.58 0.88
CA ASN A 221 6.66 5.02 2.29
C ASN A 221 5.33 5.71 2.65
N PRO A 222 4.17 5.05 2.46
CA PRO A 222 2.88 5.67 2.68
C PRO A 222 2.54 5.79 4.17
N VAL A 223 1.88 6.89 4.53
CA VAL A 223 1.28 7.07 5.84
C VAL A 223 -0.11 7.68 5.71
N GLN A 224 -1.07 7.21 6.51
CA GLN A 224 -2.36 7.86 6.67
C GLN A 224 -2.28 8.89 7.80
N ILE A 225 -2.72 10.12 7.56
CA ILE A 225 -2.41 11.26 8.44
C ILE A 225 -3.59 12.17 8.75
N TRP A 226 -3.61 12.64 10.00
CA TRP A 226 -4.40 13.76 10.48
C TRP A 226 -3.43 14.82 10.96
N GLN A 227 -3.54 16.06 10.47
CA GLN A 227 -2.54 17.06 10.78
C GLN A 227 -3.07 18.49 10.92
N PHE A 228 -2.42 19.23 11.80
CA PHE A 228 -2.46 20.68 11.89
C PHE A 228 -1.03 21.21 11.92
N GLU A 229 -0.73 22.13 11.02
CA GLU A 229 0.56 22.78 10.95
C GLU A 229 0.37 24.30 10.82
N SER A 230 1.15 25.07 11.57
CA SER A 230 1.16 26.53 11.49
C SER A 230 2.54 27.09 11.80
N SER A 231 2.99 28.02 10.97
CA SER A 231 4.21 28.82 11.20
C SER A 231 3.90 30.24 11.68
N ASP A 232 2.64 30.54 12.00
CA ASP A 232 2.25 31.85 12.51
C ASP A 232 2.72 32.00 13.97
N GLN A 233 3.45 33.09 14.23
CA GLN A 233 4.07 33.32 15.54
C GLN A 233 3.03 33.47 16.65
N SER A 234 1.86 34.05 16.35
CA SER A 234 0.78 34.24 17.32
C SER A 234 0.13 32.90 17.73
N SER A 235 -0.04 32.01 16.75
CA SER A 235 -0.45 30.63 16.96
C SER A 235 0.59 29.90 17.80
N ILE A 236 1.87 29.99 17.45
CA ILE A 236 2.98 29.34 18.17
C ILE A 236 3.02 29.79 19.64
N SER A 237 2.93 31.09 19.92
CA SER A 237 2.93 31.58 21.30
C SER A 237 1.75 31.06 22.09
N THR A 238 0.58 30.94 21.47
CA THR A 238 -0.65 30.47 22.11
C THR A 238 -0.62 28.97 22.40
N PHE A 239 -0.09 28.18 21.46
CA PHE A 239 -0.22 26.72 21.50
C PHE A 239 1.06 25.99 21.94
N SER A 240 2.21 26.65 22.04
CA SER A 240 3.50 26.04 22.43
C SER A 240 3.48 25.34 23.80
N GLN A 241 2.62 25.78 24.71
CA GLN A 241 2.46 25.18 26.04
C GLN A 241 1.47 24.00 26.07
N LEU A 242 0.66 23.84 25.01
CA LEU A 242 -0.30 22.75 24.93
C LEU A 242 0.40 21.43 24.66
N LYS A 243 -0.24 20.35 25.12
CA LYS A 243 0.18 18.99 24.83
C LYS A 243 -1.01 18.17 24.35
N VAL A 244 -0.76 17.36 23.33
CA VAL A 244 -1.75 16.42 22.82
C VAL A 244 -1.71 15.15 23.67
N LYS A 245 -2.83 14.84 24.31
CA LYS A 245 -3.00 13.68 25.20
C LYS A 245 -3.99 12.66 24.63
N ASP A 246 -4.91 13.13 23.81
CA ASP A 246 -6.09 12.41 23.35
C ASP A 246 -6.75 13.14 22.15
N LEU A 247 -7.88 12.60 21.69
CA LEU A 247 -8.70 13.19 20.63
C LEU A 247 -9.13 14.63 20.93
N ASN A 248 -9.51 14.93 22.17
CA ASN A 248 -10.06 16.24 22.55
C ASN A 248 -8.99 17.32 22.50
N SER A 249 -7.84 17.06 23.10
CA SER A 249 -6.68 17.95 23.07
C SER A 249 -6.13 18.15 21.65
N PHE A 250 -6.15 17.11 20.80
CA PHE A 250 -5.85 17.26 19.39
C PHE A 250 -6.86 18.19 18.69
N ASN A 251 -8.15 17.87 18.77
CA ASN A 251 -9.20 18.63 18.08
C ASN A 251 -9.32 20.09 18.56
N ASN A 252 -8.99 20.38 19.82
CA ASN A 252 -9.01 21.74 20.35
C ASN A 252 -8.04 22.67 19.62
N LEU A 253 -6.95 22.14 19.05
CA LEU A 253 -5.99 22.92 18.26
C LEU A 253 -6.57 23.36 16.90
N LEU A 254 -7.49 22.57 16.35
CA LEU A 254 -8.11 22.79 15.04
C LEU A 254 -9.39 23.65 15.10
N ARG A 255 -9.78 24.14 16.29
CA ARG A 255 -10.96 24.98 16.51
C ARG A 255 -10.67 26.48 16.59
N SER A 256 -9.44 26.91 16.27
CA SER A 256 -9.06 28.33 16.24
C SER A 256 -9.73 29.08 15.08
N GLU A 257 -9.85 30.41 15.19
CA GLU A 257 -10.76 31.29 14.41
C GLU A 257 -10.60 31.28 12.86
N ASN A 258 -9.67 30.51 12.29
CA ASN A 258 -9.45 30.37 10.84
C ASN A 258 -9.78 28.95 10.33
N ILE A 259 -11.01 28.51 10.61
CA ILE A 259 -11.49 27.16 10.28
C ILE A 259 -11.80 27.05 8.77
N THR A 260 -10.90 26.46 8.00
CA THR A 260 -11.21 26.02 6.63
C THR A 260 -11.82 24.62 6.64
N SER A 261 -12.63 24.29 5.63
CA SER A 261 -13.21 22.94 5.46
C SER A 261 -12.15 21.84 5.37
N LYS A 262 -10.95 22.17 4.88
CA LYS A 262 -9.80 21.24 4.81
C LYS A 262 -9.25 20.91 6.20
N LEU A 263 -9.17 21.89 7.10
CA LEU A 263 -8.68 21.70 8.47
C LEU A 263 -9.69 20.96 9.36
N THR A 264 -10.98 20.96 9.01
CA THR A 264 -12.03 20.25 9.78
C THR A 264 -12.56 19.00 9.10
N ARG A 265 -11.94 18.57 8.00
CA ARG A 265 -12.28 17.32 7.33
C ARG A 265 -12.08 16.15 8.29
N LYS A 266 -13.11 15.30 8.37
CA LYS A 266 -13.07 14.03 9.08
C LYS A 266 -12.85 12.89 8.10
N GLU A 267 -12.20 11.84 8.58
CA GLU A 267 -12.15 10.55 7.90
C GLU A 267 -13.57 10.01 7.66
N LYS A 268 -13.81 9.47 6.47
CA LYS A 268 -15.05 8.75 6.15
C LYS A 268 -14.86 7.24 6.32
N ASP A 269 -15.95 6.49 6.49
CA ASP A 269 -15.89 5.04 6.77
C ASP A 269 -15.16 4.23 5.69
N PHE A 270 -15.27 4.65 4.42
CA PHE A 270 -14.56 3.98 3.32
C PHE A 270 -13.03 4.23 3.36
N GLU A 271 -12.59 5.33 3.98
CA GLU A 271 -11.18 5.72 4.15
C GLU A 271 -10.57 5.13 5.43
N LYS A 272 -11.41 4.61 6.33
CA LYS A 272 -11.01 4.02 7.61
C LYS A 272 -10.21 2.74 7.40
N LEU A 273 -8.89 2.87 7.53
CA LEU A 273 -7.94 1.77 7.59
C LEU A 273 -7.77 1.30 9.04
N ALA A 274 -7.56 0.00 9.21
CA ALA A 274 -7.17 -0.56 10.48
C ALA A 274 -5.82 0.01 10.96
N LYS A 275 -5.61 0.02 12.28
CA LYS A 275 -4.45 0.62 12.93
C LYS A 275 -4.18 -0.03 14.28
N ASN A 276 -2.97 0.13 14.80
CA ASN A 276 -2.53 -0.48 16.07
C ASN A 276 -2.77 0.39 17.32
N ASP A 277 -3.38 1.56 17.15
CA ASP A 277 -3.83 2.39 18.28
C ASP A 277 -5.34 2.20 18.52
N SER A 278 -5.76 2.20 19.78
CA SER A 278 -7.17 2.06 20.17
C SER A 278 -7.98 3.33 19.97
N LEU A 279 -7.34 4.46 19.65
CA LEU A 279 -8.01 5.75 19.44
C LEU A 279 -9.03 5.67 18.29
N ASP A 280 -10.28 6.06 18.55
CA ASP A 280 -11.26 6.20 17.47
C ASP A 280 -11.03 7.50 16.67
N THR A 281 -10.69 7.34 15.40
CA THR A 281 -10.34 8.45 14.48
C THR A 281 -11.56 9.04 13.78
N THR A 282 -12.75 8.44 13.91
CA THR A 282 -13.97 8.89 13.21
C THR A 282 -14.37 10.33 13.56
N ASN A 283 -14.02 10.81 14.76
CA ASN A 283 -14.29 12.18 15.20
C ASN A 283 -13.08 13.11 15.14
N MET A 284 -11.95 12.64 14.62
CA MET A 284 -10.72 13.41 14.52
C MET A 284 -10.79 14.37 13.34
N LEU A 285 -10.42 15.63 13.58
CA LEU A 285 -10.35 16.68 12.57
C LEU A 285 -9.00 16.64 11.82
N GLY A 286 -8.88 17.40 10.74
CA GLY A 286 -7.62 17.55 10.01
C GLY A 286 -7.22 16.31 9.19
N TYR A 287 -8.16 15.45 8.81
CA TYR A 287 -7.87 14.27 8.01
C TYR A 287 -7.35 14.65 6.61
N ALA A 288 -6.08 14.33 6.35
CA ALA A 288 -5.38 14.70 5.13
C ALA A 288 -5.24 13.55 4.12
N GLY A 289 -5.71 12.34 4.45
CA GLY A 289 -5.63 11.18 3.57
C GLY A 289 -4.30 10.43 3.69
N ILE A 290 -3.91 9.75 2.61
CA ILE A 290 -2.62 9.07 2.50
C ILE A 290 -1.61 10.01 1.85
N LEU A 291 -0.44 10.15 2.48
CA LEU A 291 0.70 10.86 1.92
C LEU A 291 1.85 9.89 1.68
N TYR A 292 2.55 10.06 0.56
CA TYR A 292 3.75 9.31 0.21
C TYR A 292 5.02 10.05 0.59
N ARG A 293 6.12 9.30 0.74
CA ARG A 293 7.48 9.82 0.94
C ARG A 293 7.60 10.85 2.07
N GLN A 294 6.86 10.64 3.16
CA GLN A 294 7.12 11.40 4.38
C GLN A 294 8.53 11.05 4.87
N ASP A 295 9.32 12.06 5.26
CA ASP A 295 10.75 12.02 5.58
C ASP A 295 11.23 10.68 6.15
N ALA A 296 11.61 9.76 5.24
CA ALA A 296 11.69 8.32 5.49
C ALA A 296 12.90 7.86 6.33
N ASN A 297 13.62 8.82 6.91
CA ASN A 297 14.83 8.61 7.69
C ASN A 297 14.69 9.09 9.15
N LEU A 298 13.47 9.42 9.59
CA LEU A 298 13.24 10.03 10.90
C LEU A 298 12.60 9.05 11.90
N ALA A 299 13.43 8.44 12.76
CA ALA A 299 13.00 7.64 13.92
C ALA A 299 11.83 6.68 13.60
N ASP A 300 10.66 6.81 14.26
CA ASP A 300 9.54 5.88 14.06
C ASP A 300 8.87 6.02 12.68
N LEU A 301 9.10 7.12 11.96
CA LEU A 301 8.68 7.31 10.57
C LEU A 301 9.66 6.68 9.56
N SER A 302 10.77 6.12 10.01
CA SER A 302 11.73 5.50 9.10
C SER A 302 11.16 4.27 8.38
N PHE A 303 11.37 4.20 7.07
CA PHE A 303 11.06 3.02 6.24
C PHE A 303 12.34 2.28 5.81
N GLN A 304 13.49 2.64 6.41
CA GLN A 304 14.73 1.92 6.16
C GLN A 304 14.60 0.46 6.58
N PHE A 305 15.22 -0.43 5.80
CA PHE A 305 15.14 -1.87 6.01
C PHE A 305 15.51 -2.26 7.44
N GLU A 306 16.63 -1.77 7.96
CA GLU A 306 17.11 -2.09 9.32
C GLU A 306 16.17 -1.63 10.42
N ASP A 307 15.47 -0.50 10.25
CA ASP A 307 14.52 -0.01 11.24
C ASP A 307 13.24 -0.87 11.24
N LEU A 308 12.73 -1.21 10.04
CA LEU A 308 11.55 -2.06 9.91
C LEU A 308 11.81 -3.51 10.33
N ARG A 309 13.03 -4.02 10.13
CA ARG A 309 13.47 -5.36 10.58
C ARG A 309 13.39 -5.54 12.09
N LYS A 310 13.55 -4.45 12.84
CA LYS A 310 13.55 -4.41 14.31
C LYS A 310 12.21 -4.00 14.90
N GLN A 311 11.24 -3.66 14.05
CA GLN A 311 9.94 -3.16 14.47
C GLN A 311 9.03 -4.31 14.93
N GLY A 312 8.68 -4.35 16.22
CA GLY A 312 7.81 -5.40 16.78
C GLY A 312 6.31 -5.22 16.49
N GLU A 313 5.89 -4.04 16.05
CA GLU A 313 4.50 -3.74 15.69
C GLU A 313 4.42 -2.55 14.72
N VAL A 314 3.38 -2.50 13.89
CA VAL A 314 3.09 -1.30 13.09
C VAL A 314 2.79 -0.12 14.00
N LYS A 315 3.39 1.04 13.71
CA LYS A 315 3.24 2.27 14.52
C LYS A 315 2.01 3.08 14.11
N SER A 316 1.14 3.35 15.08
CA SER A 316 0.02 4.27 14.94
C SER A 316 -0.10 5.13 16.21
N GLY A 317 -0.32 6.44 16.08
CA GLY A 317 -0.40 7.33 17.24
C GLY A 317 -0.08 8.79 16.91
N PHE A 318 0.11 9.60 17.96
CA PHE A 318 0.55 10.99 17.83
C PHE A 318 2.05 11.07 17.62
N LEU A 319 2.48 11.81 16.60
CA LEU A 319 3.88 12.05 16.30
C LEU A 319 4.42 13.17 17.19
N ASP A 320 5.47 12.88 17.95
CA ASP A 320 6.22 13.88 18.70
C ASP A 320 7.17 14.66 17.77
N PRO A 321 6.90 15.96 17.51
CA PRO A 321 7.71 16.76 16.61
C PRO A 321 9.15 16.98 17.10
N GLN A 322 9.44 16.71 18.38
CA GLN A 322 10.75 16.93 18.99
C GLN A 322 11.67 15.70 18.93
N SER A 323 11.09 14.50 18.84
CA SER A 323 11.81 13.22 18.83
C SER A 323 11.54 12.37 17.59
N ASN A 324 10.55 12.75 16.77
CA ASN A 324 10.02 11.97 15.64
C ASN A 324 9.54 10.57 16.03
N ARG A 325 9.17 10.37 17.31
CA ARG A 325 8.58 9.13 17.81
C ARG A 325 7.06 9.18 17.71
N ILE A 326 6.45 8.03 17.45
CA ILE A 326 4.99 7.88 17.37
C ILE A 326 4.52 7.20 18.65
N TRP A 327 3.66 7.91 19.40
CA TRP A 327 3.11 7.41 20.66
C TRP A 327 1.61 7.18 20.54
N SER A 328 1.17 5.95 20.84
CA SER A 328 -0.25 5.60 20.85
C SER A 328 -0.99 6.30 22.00
N SER A 329 -2.31 6.42 21.87
CA SER A 329 -3.15 6.97 22.93
C SER A 329 -3.06 6.19 24.25
N GLU A 330 -2.83 4.87 24.20
CA GLU A 330 -2.61 4.02 25.38
C GLU A 330 -1.24 4.29 26.01
N GLN A 331 -0.19 4.48 25.20
CA GLN A 331 1.14 4.81 25.71
C GLN A 331 1.13 6.16 26.43
N ILE A 332 0.48 7.18 25.86
CA ILE A 332 0.36 8.50 26.50
C ILE A 332 -0.42 8.42 27.81
N ARG A 333 -1.50 7.63 27.87
CA ARG A 333 -2.24 7.38 29.13
C ARG A 333 -1.39 6.69 30.18
N ASN A 334 -0.50 5.78 29.77
CA ASN A 334 0.38 5.02 30.65
C ASN A 334 1.80 5.63 30.79
N PHE A 335 1.99 6.93 30.50
CA PHE A 335 3.33 7.56 30.49
C PHE A 335 4.10 7.36 31.80
N SER A 336 3.43 7.38 32.96
CA SER A 336 4.06 7.16 34.26
C SER A 336 4.65 5.76 34.41
N LEU A 337 4.00 4.74 33.84
CA LEU A 337 4.52 3.36 33.82
C LEU A 337 5.68 3.25 32.83
N ILE A 338 5.54 3.84 31.63
CA ILE A 338 6.62 3.87 30.62
C ILE A 338 7.89 4.51 31.19
N ASN A 339 7.77 5.62 31.92
CA ASN A 339 8.91 6.33 32.51
C ASN A 339 9.61 5.58 33.64
N LYS A 340 8.95 4.57 34.23
CA LYS A 340 9.51 3.68 35.26
C LYS A 340 10.03 2.36 34.69
N ALA A 341 9.51 1.93 33.56
CA ALA A 341 9.90 0.70 32.91
C ALA A 341 11.29 0.81 32.28
N LYS A 342 11.92 -0.35 32.09
CA LYS A 342 13.29 -0.48 31.59
C LYS A 342 13.38 -1.55 30.51
N MET A 343 14.35 -1.44 29.63
CA MET A 343 14.83 -2.56 28.82
C MET A 343 15.72 -3.43 29.69
N PHE A 344 15.57 -4.75 29.61
CA PHE A 344 16.41 -5.70 30.35
C PHE A 344 17.27 -6.53 29.37
N PRO A 345 18.43 -7.03 29.83
CA PRO A 345 19.26 -7.88 29.00
C PRO A 345 18.51 -9.15 28.59
N VAL A 346 18.72 -9.55 27.34
CA VAL A 346 18.30 -10.84 26.81
C VAL A 346 19.56 -11.69 26.66
N GLU A 347 19.58 -12.85 27.30
CA GLU A 347 20.74 -13.74 27.32
C GLU A 347 20.36 -15.13 26.80
N LEU A 348 21.34 -15.85 26.26
CA LEU A 348 21.18 -17.27 25.97
C LEU A 348 21.22 -18.03 27.30
N ARG A 349 20.38 -19.05 27.43
CA ARG A 349 20.39 -19.88 28.64
C ARG A 349 21.71 -20.62 28.79
N GLN A 350 22.09 -20.93 30.02
CA GLN A 350 23.33 -21.63 30.35
C GLN A 350 23.51 -22.99 29.63
N ASN A 351 22.40 -23.65 29.27
CA ASN A 351 22.40 -24.94 28.58
C ASN A 351 22.28 -24.82 27.05
N PHE A 352 22.42 -23.63 26.49
CA PHE A 352 22.40 -23.43 25.04
C PHE A 352 23.60 -24.09 24.38
N ASP A 353 23.37 -24.90 23.35
CA ASP A 353 24.44 -25.45 22.52
C ASP A 353 24.88 -24.39 21.50
N PHE A 354 26.08 -23.84 21.69
CA PHE A 354 26.70 -22.85 20.80
C PHE A 354 26.90 -23.34 19.35
N LYS A 355 26.78 -24.64 19.09
CA LYS A 355 26.77 -25.22 17.74
C LYS A 355 25.39 -25.19 17.08
N THR A 356 24.35 -24.78 17.80
CA THR A 356 23.02 -24.57 17.25
C THR A 356 23.07 -23.46 16.22
N GLY A 357 22.78 -23.80 14.96
CA GLY A 357 22.70 -22.81 13.89
C GLY A 357 21.51 -21.86 14.06
N LYS A 358 21.65 -20.62 13.57
CA LYS A 358 20.64 -19.54 13.66
C LYS A 358 19.21 -19.95 13.30
N ASP A 359 19.05 -20.87 12.34
CA ASP A 359 17.76 -21.32 11.84
C ASP A 359 17.01 -22.24 12.81
N LYS A 360 17.73 -22.85 13.76
CA LYS A 360 17.18 -23.79 14.75
C LYS A 360 16.85 -23.12 16.08
N VAL A 361 17.29 -21.88 16.28
CA VAL A 361 17.11 -21.13 17.52
C VAL A 361 15.63 -20.82 17.75
N GLN A 362 15.21 -20.95 19.01
CA GLN A 362 13.83 -20.81 19.49
C GLN A 362 13.75 -19.85 20.67
N ILE A 363 12.52 -19.40 21.00
CA ILE A 363 12.27 -18.47 22.11
C ILE A 363 12.72 -19.07 23.44
N SER A 364 12.59 -20.38 23.60
CA SER A 364 13.03 -21.11 24.81
C SER A 364 14.53 -21.03 25.07
N ASP A 365 15.35 -20.77 24.05
CA ASP A 365 16.81 -20.72 24.17
C ASP A 365 17.30 -19.45 24.89
N PHE A 366 16.40 -18.48 25.05
CA PHE A 366 16.69 -17.19 25.66
C PHE A 366 15.98 -17.03 27.00
N GLU A 367 16.52 -16.10 27.78
CA GLU A 367 15.91 -15.58 29.00
C GLU A 367 16.07 -14.06 29.07
N ILE A 368 15.11 -13.38 29.71
CA ILE A 368 15.18 -11.95 30.01
C ILE A 368 15.61 -11.81 31.46
N LYS A 369 16.73 -11.14 31.72
CA LYS A 369 17.24 -10.89 33.08
C LYS A 369 16.55 -9.70 33.72
N ASN A 370 15.22 -9.77 33.87
CA ASN A 370 14.49 -8.74 34.60
C ASN A 370 14.66 -8.93 36.12
N ASP A 371 14.62 -7.82 36.84
CA ASP A 371 14.70 -7.80 38.31
C ASP A 371 13.32 -7.80 38.97
N ASN A 372 12.25 -7.87 38.16
CA ASN A 372 10.84 -7.70 38.57
C ASN A 372 10.60 -6.44 39.44
N SER A 373 11.41 -5.41 39.26
CA SER A 373 11.31 -4.15 40.02
C SER A 373 10.01 -3.38 39.76
N LEU A 374 9.34 -3.65 38.63
CA LEU A 374 8.06 -3.06 38.26
C LEU A 374 7.03 -4.19 37.99
N PRO A 375 6.23 -4.60 39.00
CA PRO A 375 5.28 -5.71 38.88
C PRO A 375 4.22 -5.54 37.78
N GLU A 376 3.89 -4.29 37.43
CA GLU A 376 2.92 -3.95 36.38
C GLU A 376 3.48 -4.13 34.96
N ALA A 377 4.80 -4.35 34.83
CA ALA A 377 5.46 -4.58 33.55
C ALA A 377 5.68 -6.07 33.30
N LYS A 378 5.12 -6.60 32.20
CA LYS A 378 5.36 -7.98 31.77
C LYS A 378 6.27 -8.00 30.56
N TYR A 379 7.33 -8.79 30.65
CA TYR A 379 8.34 -8.92 29.61
C TYR A 379 8.20 -10.29 28.94
N LYS A 380 8.19 -10.31 27.61
CA LYS A 380 8.22 -11.56 26.84
C LYS A 380 9.00 -11.39 25.55
N ILE A 381 9.67 -12.46 25.14
CA ILE A 381 10.27 -12.52 23.80
C ILE A 381 9.13 -12.75 22.82
N LYS A 382 8.95 -11.80 21.91
CA LYS A 382 7.90 -11.79 20.89
C LYS A 382 8.28 -12.66 19.69
N ALA A 383 9.50 -12.49 19.20
CA ALA A 383 9.98 -13.12 17.98
C ALA A 383 11.50 -13.26 17.99
N ILE A 384 11.99 -14.24 17.23
CA ILE A 384 13.41 -14.42 16.90
C ILE A 384 13.52 -14.47 15.39
N ILE A 385 14.28 -13.53 14.85
CA ILE A 385 14.47 -13.34 13.42
C ILE A 385 15.89 -13.79 13.08
N PRO A 386 16.06 -14.90 12.34
CA PRO A 386 17.38 -15.29 11.88
C PRO A 386 17.90 -14.24 10.88
N SER A 387 19.17 -13.83 11.04
CA SER A 387 19.79 -12.96 10.03
C SER A 387 20.04 -13.73 8.74
N ARG A 388 20.12 -13.01 7.63
CA ARG A 388 20.60 -13.56 6.35
C ARG A 388 22.12 -13.69 6.34
N GLU A 389 22.79 -12.84 7.09
CA GLU A 389 24.24 -12.82 7.24
C GLU A 389 24.72 -13.90 8.22
N GLY A 390 26.00 -14.25 8.11
CA GLY A 390 26.64 -15.35 8.83
C GLY A 390 27.42 -16.23 7.87
N SER A 391 28.74 -16.22 8.00
CA SER A 391 29.64 -17.14 7.29
C SER A 391 30.51 -17.88 8.31
N GLY A 392 30.73 -19.17 8.09
CA GLY A 392 31.45 -20.01 9.04
C GLY A 392 30.67 -20.27 10.34
N ASN A 393 31.37 -20.29 11.47
CA ASN A 393 30.84 -20.61 12.79
C ASN A 393 30.25 -19.42 13.56
N ASN A 394 30.03 -18.27 12.89
CA ASN A 394 29.44 -17.08 13.50
C ASN A 394 27.96 -16.99 13.15
N PHE A 395 27.11 -17.22 14.14
CA PHE A 395 25.66 -17.17 14.01
C PHE A 395 25.10 -15.86 14.53
N PHE A 396 23.94 -15.44 14.01
CA PHE A 396 23.29 -14.19 14.37
C PHE A 396 21.77 -14.30 14.30
N VAL A 397 21.08 -13.78 15.32
CA VAL A 397 19.63 -13.59 15.33
C VAL A 397 19.28 -12.22 15.94
N SER A 398 18.12 -11.70 15.57
CA SER A 398 17.51 -10.55 16.22
C SER A 398 16.36 -11.00 17.11
N VAL A 399 16.45 -10.68 18.40
CA VAL A 399 15.42 -10.99 19.39
C VAL A 399 14.56 -9.76 19.62
N ILE A 400 13.25 -9.86 19.37
CA ILE A 400 12.29 -8.79 19.63
C ILE A 400 11.62 -9.06 20.97
N VAL A 401 11.66 -8.09 21.88
CA VAL A 401 11.04 -8.17 23.20
C VAL A 401 9.83 -7.25 23.24
N GLU A 402 8.70 -7.76 23.74
CA GLU A 402 7.48 -7.01 24.05
C GLU A 402 7.42 -6.76 25.56
N ILE A 403 7.22 -5.49 25.93
CA ILE A 403 6.91 -5.04 27.28
C ILE A 403 5.43 -4.65 27.30
N GLU A 404 4.62 -5.38 28.05
CA GLU A 404 3.23 -4.99 28.34
C GLU A 404 3.24 -4.09 29.59
N LEU A 405 2.68 -2.89 29.47
CA LEU A 405 2.63 -1.85 30.49
C LEU A 405 1.17 -1.42 30.70
N GLY A 406 0.42 -2.24 31.46
CA GLY A 406 -1.03 -2.12 31.55
C GLY A 406 -1.69 -2.43 30.20
N SER A 407 -2.38 -1.45 29.61
CA SER A 407 -2.96 -1.54 28.26
C SER A 407 -1.99 -1.17 27.14
N ALA A 408 -0.85 -0.55 27.46
CA ALA A 408 0.16 -0.15 26.48
C ALA A 408 1.16 -1.28 26.20
N LYS A 409 1.74 -1.25 25.00
CA LYS A 409 2.88 -2.09 24.64
C LYS A 409 4.07 -1.23 24.26
N TYR A 410 5.26 -1.76 24.51
CA TYR A 410 6.51 -1.20 24.03
C TYR A 410 7.38 -2.33 23.51
N PHE A 411 8.17 -2.07 22.47
CA PHE A 411 9.04 -3.07 21.84
C PHE A 411 10.47 -2.56 21.80
N TYR A 412 11.41 -3.46 22.10
CA TYR A 412 12.83 -3.24 21.84
C TYR A 412 13.45 -4.48 21.23
N ASN A 413 14.62 -4.33 20.63
CA ASN A 413 15.33 -5.39 19.95
C ASN A 413 16.73 -5.56 20.55
N VAL A 414 17.16 -6.82 20.67
CA VAL A 414 18.54 -7.20 20.99
C VAL A 414 19.03 -8.13 19.89
N ASP A 415 20.03 -7.68 19.15
CA ASP A 415 20.79 -8.50 18.21
C ASP A 415 21.75 -9.39 19.01
N VAL A 416 21.71 -10.71 18.77
CA VAL A 416 22.52 -11.70 19.46
C VAL A 416 23.36 -12.46 18.44
N SER A 417 24.67 -12.41 18.59
CA SER A 417 25.61 -13.19 17.80
C SER A 417 26.39 -14.15 18.68
N TRP A 418 26.80 -15.29 18.13
CA TRP A 418 27.63 -16.24 18.88
C TRP A 418 28.57 -17.02 17.97
N ASP A 419 29.69 -17.43 18.55
CA ASP A 419 30.61 -18.42 18.00
C ASP A 419 30.46 -19.75 18.78
N GLU A 420 31.35 -20.72 18.55
CA GLU A 420 31.29 -22.02 19.25
C GLU A 420 31.52 -21.94 20.77
N THR A 421 31.92 -20.78 21.31
CA THR A 421 32.37 -20.61 22.70
C THR A 421 31.66 -19.51 23.49
N LYS A 422 31.12 -18.47 22.83
CA LYS A 422 30.51 -17.33 23.51
C LYS A 422 29.51 -16.59 22.64
N ALA A 423 28.67 -15.80 23.30
CA ALA A 423 27.72 -14.89 22.69
C ALA A 423 28.05 -13.42 22.96
N TYR A 424 27.54 -12.57 22.08
CA TYR A 424 27.63 -11.11 22.10
C TYR A 424 26.24 -10.53 21.88
N TYR A 425 25.98 -9.39 22.51
CA TYR A 425 24.65 -8.77 22.59
C TYR A 425 24.73 -7.31 22.15
N TYR A 426 23.79 -6.88 21.31
CA TYR A 426 23.73 -5.50 20.83
C TYR A 426 22.28 -4.97 20.81
N PRO A 427 21.96 -3.89 21.55
CA PRO A 427 22.85 -3.18 22.47
C PRO A 427 23.20 -4.04 23.69
N GLU A 428 24.34 -3.74 24.31
CA GLU A 428 24.69 -4.31 25.62
C GLU A 428 23.88 -3.61 26.70
N ILE A 429 22.85 -4.28 27.22
CA ILE A 429 21.97 -3.75 28.27
C ILE A 429 22.51 -4.18 29.63
N LYS A 430 22.66 -3.23 30.56
CA LYS A 430 23.17 -3.51 31.90
C LYS A 430 22.21 -4.42 32.70
N PRO A 431 22.70 -5.24 33.65
CA PRO A 431 21.84 -6.14 34.45
C PRO A 431 20.70 -5.43 35.19
N GLN A 432 20.91 -4.20 35.64
CA GLN A 432 19.90 -3.35 36.29
C GLN A 432 18.87 -2.71 35.33
N GLY A 433 18.97 -3.03 34.03
CA GLY A 433 18.20 -2.48 32.94
C GLY A 433 18.58 -1.05 32.53
N GLU A 434 18.04 -0.62 31.40
CA GLU A 434 18.17 0.73 30.85
C GLU A 434 16.81 1.39 30.70
N ASP A 435 16.71 2.69 31.02
CA ASP A 435 15.46 3.41 30.94
C ASP A 435 14.88 3.44 29.53
N LEU A 436 13.55 3.25 29.42
CA LEU A 436 12.85 3.54 28.17
C LEU A 436 12.94 5.05 27.83
N PRO A 437 12.82 5.41 26.54
CA PRO A 437 12.65 6.80 26.12
C PRO A 437 11.53 7.47 26.92
N LYS A 438 11.86 8.58 27.57
CA LYS A 438 10.93 9.26 28.46
C LYS A 438 9.79 9.87 27.66
N LEU A 439 8.58 9.65 28.16
CA LEU A 439 7.34 10.21 27.63
C LEU A 439 6.76 11.20 28.63
N SER A 440 6.50 12.42 28.18
CA SER A 440 5.83 13.42 29.00
C SER A 440 4.33 13.10 29.08
N GLN A 441 3.60 13.71 30.01
CA GLN A 441 2.13 13.61 30.07
C GLN A 441 1.50 14.37 28.88
N GLY A 442 1.58 13.78 27.68
CA GLY A 442 1.19 14.34 26.40
C GLY A 442 2.36 14.69 25.48
N ILE A 443 2.05 14.89 24.22
CA ILE A 443 2.98 15.18 23.13
C ILE A 443 3.06 16.69 22.90
N PRO A 444 4.26 17.29 22.82
CA PRO A 444 4.40 18.72 22.51
C PRO A 444 3.83 19.05 21.13
N THR A 445 3.29 20.25 20.97
CA THR A 445 2.67 20.71 19.70
C THR A 445 3.65 21.40 18.76
N THR A 446 4.86 21.72 19.22
CA THR A 446 5.84 22.55 18.50
C THR A 446 7.20 21.87 18.39
N PHE A 447 7.95 22.26 17.36
CA PHE A 447 9.38 21.96 17.30
C PHE A 447 10.14 22.59 18.47
N LYS A 448 11.30 22.02 18.80
CA LYS A 448 12.14 22.49 19.92
C LYS A 448 12.58 23.95 19.77
N ASP A 449 12.78 24.40 18.53
CA ASP A 449 13.17 25.76 18.18
C ASP A 449 11.99 26.74 18.12
N LEU A 450 10.76 26.27 18.39
CA LEU A 450 9.53 27.04 18.30
C LEU A 450 9.30 27.68 16.92
N SER A 451 9.86 27.12 15.85
CA SER A 451 9.67 27.64 14.48
C SER A 451 8.29 27.32 13.89
N LYS A 452 7.65 26.25 14.37
CA LYS A 452 6.41 25.72 13.79
C LYS A 452 5.62 24.90 14.80
N ILE A 453 4.29 25.02 14.76
CA ILE A 453 3.36 24.03 15.30
C ILE A 453 3.26 22.88 14.31
N SER A 454 3.52 21.66 14.79
CA SER A 454 3.37 20.43 14.01
C SER A 454 2.69 19.39 14.88
N VAL A 455 1.39 19.25 14.69
CA VAL A 455 0.57 18.28 15.42
C VAL A 455 0.04 17.27 14.42
N LYS A 456 0.48 16.03 14.56
CA LYS A 456 0.16 14.95 13.63
C LYS A 456 -0.27 13.71 14.40
N TYR A 457 -1.31 13.06 13.90
CA TYR A 457 -1.58 11.67 14.18
C TYR A 457 -1.32 10.89 12.91
N VAL A 458 -0.57 9.80 13.05
CA VAL A 458 -0.05 9.02 11.93
C VAL A 458 -0.43 7.57 12.12
N ASN A 459 -0.91 6.94 11.05
CA ASN A 459 -0.97 5.50 10.91
C ASN A 459 0.04 5.09 9.84
N LYS A 460 1.19 4.56 10.26
CA LYS A 460 2.30 4.20 9.37
C LYS A 460 1.95 2.95 8.59
N LEU A 461 1.81 3.03 7.27
CA LEU A 461 1.41 1.91 6.43
C LEU A 461 2.65 1.11 6.01
N ALA A 462 3.08 0.18 6.86
CA ALA A 462 4.29 -0.63 6.66
C ALA A 462 4.05 -2.12 6.98
N PRO A 463 4.72 -3.05 6.26
CA PRO A 463 4.73 -4.47 6.63
C PRO A 463 5.58 -4.72 7.88
N LEU A 464 5.50 -5.93 8.43
CA LEU A 464 6.37 -6.40 9.51
C LEU A 464 7.31 -7.50 8.99
N TYR A 465 8.56 -7.48 9.44
CA TYR A 465 9.56 -8.48 9.07
C TYR A 465 9.53 -9.67 10.04
N ASP A 466 8.43 -10.43 10.01
CA ASP A 466 8.12 -11.43 11.03
C ASP A 466 7.56 -12.75 10.47
N LYS A 467 7.30 -12.83 9.16
CA LYS A 467 6.88 -14.07 8.53
C LYS A 467 8.09 -14.98 8.35
N ILE A 468 8.10 -16.07 9.10
CA ILE A 468 9.15 -17.07 9.01
C ILE A 468 8.69 -18.22 8.10
N VAL A 469 9.42 -18.45 7.01
CA VAL A 469 9.24 -19.59 6.11
C VAL A 469 10.41 -20.55 6.29
N GLN A 470 10.09 -21.81 6.58
CA GLN A 470 11.08 -22.88 6.69
C GLN A 470 11.23 -23.60 5.36
N GLY A 471 12.41 -23.45 4.72
CA GLY A 471 12.82 -24.24 3.57
C GLY A 471 13.49 -25.55 3.98
N GLU A 472 13.93 -26.34 3.00
CA GLU A 472 14.60 -27.62 3.25
C GLU A 472 15.91 -27.46 4.06
N ASN A 473 16.63 -26.35 3.86
CA ASN A 473 17.98 -26.14 4.43
C ASN A 473 18.14 -24.80 5.20
N GLU A 474 17.10 -23.96 5.27
CA GLU A 474 17.23 -22.62 5.86
C GLU A 474 15.88 -22.10 6.39
N LYS A 475 15.93 -21.20 7.37
CA LYS A 475 14.76 -20.50 7.90
C LYS A 475 14.89 -19.04 7.49
N ARG A 476 13.95 -18.55 6.67
CA ARG A 476 13.97 -17.17 6.16
C ARG A 476 12.86 -16.34 6.76
N ALA A 477 13.20 -15.12 7.15
CA ALA A 477 12.24 -14.09 7.48
C ALA A 477 11.90 -13.25 6.24
N TYR A 478 10.65 -12.80 6.15
CA TYR A 478 10.14 -11.94 5.09
C TYR A 478 9.25 -10.85 5.67
N PHE A 479 9.17 -9.73 4.97
CA PHE A 479 8.11 -8.76 5.18
C PHE A 479 6.75 -9.37 4.85
N SER A 480 5.78 -9.12 5.72
CA SER A 480 4.43 -9.62 5.59
C SER A 480 3.39 -8.66 6.15
N LEU A 481 2.13 -8.89 5.78
CA LEU A 481 0.97 -8.23 6.38
C LEU A 481 0.26 -9.09 7.42
N GLU A 482 0.74 -10.32 7.70
CA GLU A 482 0.00 -11.34 8.48
C GLU A 482 -0.28 -10.90 9.92
N ASN A 483 0.67 -10.21 10.55
CA ASN A 483 0.53 -9.67 11.91
C ASN A 483 0.34 -8.14 11.93
N THR A 484 -0.12 -7.58 10.81
CA THR A 484 -0.49 -6.16 10.72
C THR A 484 -2.00 -5.97 10.90
N PRO A 485 -2.47 -4.74 11.18
CA PRO A 485 -3.91 -4.44 11.17
C PRO A 485 -4.62 -4.75 9.84
N TRP A 486 -3.87 -4.88 8.74
CA TRP A 486 -4.41 -5.11 7.39
C TRP A 486 -4.29 -6.55 6.93
N ASN A 487 -4.28 -7.52 7.84
CA ASN A 487 -4.14 -8.93 7.49
C ASN A 487 -5.38 -9.53 6.79
N THR A 488 -6.55 -8.89 6.91
CA THR A 488 -7.79 -9.35 6.26
C THR A 488 -7.89 -8.88 4.82
N GLN A 489 -8.56 -9.67 3.96
CA GLN A 489 -8.75 -9.30 2.56
C GLN A 489 -9.53 -7.98 2.39
N GLU A 490 -10.53 -7.72 3.24
CA GLU A 490 -11.26 -6.46 3.23
C GLU A 490 -10.32 -5.25 3.45
N GLN A 491 -9.43 -5.33 4.44
CA GLN A 491 -8.49 -4.26 4.71
C GLN A 491 -7.43 -4.12 3.61
N LYS A 492 -6.98 -5.22 3.01
CA LYS A 492 -6.04 -5.19 1.87
C LYS A 492 -6.65 -4.52 0.64
N ILE A 493 -7.91 -4.84 0.32
CA ILE A 493 -8.64 -4.21 -0.80
C ILE A 493 -8.84 -2.72 -0.53
N LYS A 494 -9.29 -2.35 0.67
CA LYS A 494 -9.44 -0.95 1.07
C LYS A 494 -8.11 -0.21 1.00
N LEU A 495 -7.04 -0.82 1.47
CA LEU A 495 -5.68 -0.27 1.41
C LEU A 495 -5.23 -0.08 -0.04
N ALA A 496 -5.42 -1.08 -0.91
CA ALA A 496 -5.07 -1.01 -2.33
C ALA A 496 -5.79 0.14 -3.04
N TYR A 497 -7.11 0.28 -2.85
CA TYR A 497 -7.86 1.40 -3.44
C TYR A 497 -7.46 2.76 -2.86
N SER A 498 -7.23 2.83 -1.54
CA SER A 498 -6.81 4.09 -0.90
C SER A 498 -5.43 4.55 -1.38
N LEU A 499 -4.48 3.61 -1.52
CA LEU A 499 -3.16 3.88 -2.07
C LEU A 499 -3.29 4.32 -3.54
N TYR A 500 -4.02 3.57 -4.35
CA TYR A 500 -4.23 3.91 -5.75
C TYR A 500 -4.78 5.34 -5.93
N LEU A 501 -5.83 5.71 -5.20
CA LEU A 501 -6.44 7.03 -5.34
C LEU A 501 -5.58 8.18 -4.79
N ALA A 502 -4.53 7.87 -4.01
CA ALA A 502 -3.54 8.84 -3.57
C ALA A 502 -2.39 9.03 -4.60
N ASP A 503 -2.14 8.07 -5.50
CA ASP A 503 -1.15 8.14 -6.59
C ASP A 503 -1.65 7.35 -7.82
N GLU A 504 -2.74 7.84 -8.43
CA GLU A 504 -3.43 7.11 -9.51
C GLU A 504 -2.50 6.84 -10.69
N THR A 505 -1.77 7.88 -11.12
CA THR A 505 -0.86 7.78 -12.27
C THR A 505 0.33 6.88 -11.99
N GLY A 506 0.97 7.02 -10.83
CA GLY A 506 2.18 6.26 -10.51
C GLY A 506 1.89 4.78 -10.35
N ILE A 507 0.86 4.42 -9.57
CA ILE A 507 0.55 3.03 -9.26
C ILE A 507 -0.08 2.32 -10.46
N TYR A 508 -0.93 2.98 -11.25
CA TYR A 508 -1.41 2.40 -12.50
C TYR A 508 -0.27 2.15 -13.48
N ARG A 509 0.67 3.09 -13.63
CA ARG A 509 1.84 2.89 -14.49
C ARG A 509 2.67 1.69 -14.06
N ASP A 510 2.89 1.49 -12.76
CA ASP A 510 3.62 0.34 -12.24
C ASP A 510 2.90 -0.99 -12.58
N ALA A 511 1.57 -1.05 -12.40
CA ALA A 511 0.77 -2.20 -12.80
C ALA A 511 0.78 -2.44 -14.32
N LYS A 512 0.61 -1.37 -15.13
CA LYS A 512 0.67 -1.44 -16.59
C LYS A 512 2.02 -1.99 -17.07
N ASN A 513 3.12 -1.43 -16.57
CA ASN A 513 4.47 -1.86 -16.92
C ASN A 513 4.73 -3.33 -16.55
N PHE A 514 4.16 -3.80 -15.43
CA PHE A 514 4.21 -5.22 -15.05
C PHE A 514 3.55 -6.09 -16.13
N PHE A 515 2.31 -5.78 -16.52
CA PHE A 515 1.58 -6.57 -17.52
C PHE A 515 2.23 -6.49 -18.90
N GLU A 516 2.78 -5.33 -19.27
CA GLU A 516 3.57 -5.18 -20.49
C GLU A 516 4.83 -6.05 -20.49
N GLY A 517 5.51 -6.13 -19.34
CA GLY A 517 6.69 -6.95 -19.14
C GLY A 517 6.44 -8.46 -19.25
N ILE A 518 5.22 -8.94 -18.94
CA ILE A 518 4.85 -10.36 -19.10
C ILE A 518 4.21 -10.67 -20.46
N GLY A 519 4.06 -9.67 -21.34
CA GLY A 519 3.74 -9.89 -22.75
C GLY A 519 2.45 -9.22 -23.26
N TYR A 520 1.68 -8.55 -22.42
CA TYR A 520 0.54 -7.75 -22.90
C TYR A 520 1.06 -6.55 -23.67
N LYS A 521 0.65 -6.37 -24.94
CA LYS A 521 1.14 -5.25 -25.76
C LYS A 521 0.00 -4.62 -26.53
N ILE A 522 0.12 -3.31 -26.74
CA ILE A 522 -0.73 -2.57 -27.67
C ILE A 522 0.09 -2.36 -28.94
N GLU A 523 -0.31 -3.01 -30.03
CA GLU A 523 0.31 -2.81 -31.34
C GLU A 523 -0.59 -1.89 -32.18
N SER A 524 -0.15 -0.65 -32.42
CA SER A 524 -0.79 0.17 -33.44
C SER A 524 -0.29 -0.24 -34.83
N LYS A 525 -1.22 -0.55 -35.72
CA LYS A 525 -0.94 -0.73 -37.15
C LYS A 525 -1.05 0.56 -37.95
N ASP A 526 -1.50 1.63 -37.31
CA ASP A 526 -1.70 2.95 -37.92
C ASP A 526 -0.78 3.99 -37.24
N GLU A 527 0.07 4.64 -38.04
CA GLU A 527 1.05 5.63 -37.58
C GLU A 527 0.38 6.88 -36.97
N ILE A 528 -0.91 7.10 -37.24
CA ILE A 528 -1.68 8.24 -36.72
C ILE A 528 -2.09 8.03 -35.25
N ILE A 529 -2.27 6.78 -34.84
CA ILE A 529 -2.62 6.45 -33.45
C ILE A 529 -1.35 6.59 -32.59
N LYS A 530 -1.29 7.65 -31.80
CA LYS A 530 -0.20 7.90 -30.85
C LYS A 530 -0.55 7.32 -29.48
N LEU A 531 0.21 6.32 -29.06
CA LEU A 531 0.09 5.63 -27.78
C LEU A 531 1.31 6.01 -26.93
N ASP A 532 1.43 7.29 -26.61
CA ASP A 532 2.54 7.80 -25.78
C ASP A 532 2.35 7.50 -24.29
#